data_AF-W7DKV4-F1
#
_entry.id   AF-W7DKV4-F1
#
_cell.length_a   1.000
_cell.length_b   1.000
_cell.length_c   1.000
_cell.angle_alpha   90.00
_cell.angle_beta   90.00
_cell.angle_gamma   90.00
#
_symmetry.space_group_name_H-M   'P 1'
#
loop_
_entity.id
_entity.type
_entity.pdbx_description
1 polymer ?
#
loop_
_entity_poly.entity_id
_entity_poly.type
_entity_poly.pdbx_seq_one_letter_code
_entity_poly.pdbx_strand_id
1 'polypeptide(L)'
;MSSNGIIHVRIDERLIHGQVATMWTNTIKATRIMIVDDGVVKSEIEKTALKTAVPSGVKLSILTTQGAIKNILAEKYVGQKVFLIVKNPRVLKELVDGGVTLPQINVGNMSTKKDSKQIKKIGKCHERGFGKF
;
A
#
# COMPACT_ATOMS: atom_id res chain seq x y z
N MET A 1 6.94 -4.56 21.49
CA MET A 1 6.20 -5.04 20.31
C MET A 1 7.11 -4.90 19.10
N SER A 2 7.52 -6.02 18.50
CA SER A 2 8.31 -6.02 17.26
C SER A 2 7.46 -5.41 16.16
N SER A 3 7.81 -4.19 15.73
CA SER A 3 7.11 -3.53 14.63
C SER A 3 7.55 -4.19 13.33
N ASN A 4 6.60 -4.72 12.57
CA ASN A 4 6.81 -5.31 11.24
C ASN A 4 7.27 -4.29 10.16
N GLY A 5 7.64 -3.08 10.59
CA GLY A 5 8.18 -2.00 9.78
C GLY A 5 7.12 -1.11 9.13
N ILE A 6 5.85 -1.51 9.10
CA ILE A 6 4.79 -0.78 8.39
C ILE A 6 4.30 0.38 9.27
N ILE A 7 4.60 1.60 8.85
CA ILE A 7 4.22 2.83 9.59
C ILE A 7 3.03 3.55 8.97
N HIS A 8 2.74 3.29 7.69
CA HIS A 8 1.60 3.90 7.00
C HIS A 8 1.13 2.99 5.86
N VAL A 9 -0.19 2.95 5.67
CA VAL A 9 -0.85 2.19 4.60
C VAL A 9 -1.72 3.15 3.81
N ARG A 10 -1.61 3.15 2.48
CA ARG A 10 -2.44 3.95 1.59
C ARG A 10 -3.04 3.13 0.47
N ILE A 11 -4.33 3.33 0.20
CA ILE A 11 -4.98 2.83 -1.01
C ILE A 11 -4.94 3.94 -2.07
N ASP A 12 -4.27 3.70 -3.18
CA ASP A 12 -4.20 4.62 -4.31
C ASP A 12 -3.99 3.84 -5.63
N GLU A 13 -4.99 3.87 -6.51
CA GLU A 13 -4.93 3.14 -7.80
C GLU A 13 -3.80 3.60 -8.71
N ARG A 14 -3.31 4.84 -8.53
CA ARG A 14 -2.22 5.41 -9.33
C ARG A 14 -0.84 5.11 -8.73
N LEU A 15 -0.77 4.43 -7.58
CA LEU A 15 0.46 4.07 -6.89
C LEU A 15 1.38 5.28 -6.64
N ILE A 16 2.58 5.28 -7.20
CA ILE A 16 3.53 6.40 -7.12
C ILE A 16 3.25 7.32 -8.31
N HIS A 17 2.67 8.48 -8.05
CA HIS A 17 2.39 9.49 -9.07
C HIS A 17 2.57 10.92 -8.53
N GLY A 18 3.05 11.80 -9.41
CA GLY A 18 3.28 13.21 -9.11
C GLY A 18 4.12 13.42 -7.84
N GLN A 19 3.84 14.53 -7.14
CA GLN A 19 4.52 14.85 -5.88
C GLN A 19 3.87 14.18 -4.66
N VAL A 20 2.75 13.46 -4.82
CA VAL A 20 1.96 12.92 -3.70
C VAL A 20 2.76 11.87 -2.94
N ALA A 21 3.38 10.92 -3.63
CA ALA A 21 4.20 9.90 -3.02
C ALA A 21 5.42 10.49 -2.29
N THR A 22 6.06 11.51 -2.89
CA THR A 22 7.17 12.25 -2.28
C THR A 22 6.74 12.97 -1.01
N MET A 23 5.60 13.67 -1.05
CA MET A 23 5.04 14.38 0.10
C MET A 23 4.76 13.41 1.25
N TRP A 24 4.06 12.31 1.01
CA TRP A 24 3.79 11.31 2.04
C TRP A 24 5.07 10.74 2.63
N THR A 25 6.02 10.34 1.77
CA THR A 25 7.30 9.76 2.18
C THR A 25 8.10 10.71 3.07
N ASN A 26 8.11 12.01 2.74
CA ASN A 26 8.80 13.05 3.51
C ASN A 26 8.09 13.38 4.83
N THR A 27 6.76 13.37 4.85
CA THR A 27 5.94 13.65 6.03
C THR A 27 6.09 12.56 7.08
N ILE A 28 5.96 11.29 6.68
CA ILE A 28 6.05 10.14 7.59
C ILE A 28 7.48 9.64 7.80
N LYS A 29 8.45 10.25 7.11
CA LYS A 29 9.88 9.86 7.11
C LYS A 29 10.07 8.38 6.74
N ALA A 30 9.33 7.91 5.73
CA ALA A 30 9.46 6.54 5.27
C ALA A 30 10.83 6.32 4.60
N THR A 31 11.47 5.19 4.91
CA THR A 31 12.74 4.77 4.31
C THR A 31 12.53 3.79 3.17
N ARG A 32 11.30 3.25 3.05
CA ARG A 32 10.90 2.33 1.98
C ARG A 32 9.46 2.56 1.55
N ILE A 33 9.23 2.53 0.24
CA ILE A 33 7.90 2.34 -0.34
C ILE A 33 7.73 0.88 -0.71
N MET A 34 6.63 0.27 -0.26
CA MET A 34 6.23 -1.08 -0.62
C MET A 34 4.95 -1.01 -1.43
N ILE A 35 4.98 -1.52 -2.66
CA ILE A 35 3.83 -1.70 -3.52
C ILE A 35 3.47 -3.17 -3.54
N VAL A 36 2.22 -3.48 -3.22
CA VAL A 36 1.69 -4.85 -3.28
C VAL A 36 0.63 -4.92 -4.37
N ASP A 37 1.01 -5.52 -5.50
CA ASP A 37 0.16 -5.68 -6.68
C ASP A 37 0.71 -6.79 -7.59
N ASP A 38 -0.03 -7.89 -7.71
CA ASP A 38 0.37 -9.06 -8.51
C ASP A 38 0.47 -8.77 -10.01
N GLY A 39 -0.22 -7.75 -10.51
CA GLY A 39 -0.18 -7.32 -11.90
C GLY A 39 1.09 -6.52 -12.19
N VAL A 40 1.41 -5.54 -11.34
CA VAL A 40 2.63 -4.72 -11.47
C VAL A 40 3.87 -5.60 -11.45
N VAL A 41 3.93 -6.62 -10.60
CA VAL A 41 5.07 -7.56 -10.55
C VAL A 41 5.35 -8.21 -11.91
N LYS A 42 4.34 -8.40 -12.76
CA LYS A 42 4.46 -9.03 -14.09
C LYS A 42 4.74 -8.02 -15.22
N SER A 43 4.62 -6.74 -14.96
CA SER A 43 4.74 -5.68 -15.97
C SER A 43 6.08 -4.94 -15.82
N GLU A 44 7.04 -5.22 -16.71
CA GLU A 44 8.34 -4.52 -16.69
C GLU A 44 8.20 -3.01 -16.94
N ILE A 45 7.24 -2.62 -17.76
CA ILE A 45 6.95 -1.22 -18.05
C ILE A 45 6.45 -0.51 -16.79
N GLU A 46 5.46 -1.07 -16.08
CA GLU A 46 4.98 -0.49 -14.83
C GLU A 46 6.05 -0.47 -13.75
N LYS A 47 6.85 -1.56 -13.62
CA LYS A 47 7.95 -1.60 -12.65
C LYS A 47 8.98 -0.50 -12.93
N THR A 48 9.32 -0.27 -14.19
CA THR A 48 10.27 0.78 -14.59
C THR A 48 9.72 2.16 -14.31
N ALA A 49 8.45 2.42 -14.67
CA ALA A 49 7.78 3.69 -14.38
C ALA A 49 7.69 3.98 -12.88
N LEU A 50 7.43 2.96 -12.04
CA LEU A 50 7.40 3.14 -10.60
C LEU A 50 8.79 3.44 -10.05
N LYS A 51 9.84 2.74 -10.52
CA LYS A 51 11.23 2.97 -10.10
C LYS A 51 11.69 4.40 -10.36
N THR A 52 11.34 4.97 -11.51
CA THR A 52 11.71 6.36 -11.85
C THR A 52 10.95 7.40 -11.03
N ALA A 53 9.77 7.04 -10.52
CA ALA A 53 8.95 7.92 -9.69
C ALA A 53 9.33 7.89 -8.19
N VAL A 54 10.21 6.97 -7.75
CA VAL A 54 10.62 6.87 -6.34
C VAL A 54 11.51 8.06 -5.96
N PRO A 55 11.25 8.72 -4.81
CA PRO A 55 12.13 9.77 -4.31
C PRO A 55 13.55 9.26 -4.02
N SER A 56 14.56 10.11 -4.22
CA SER A 56 15.95 9.78 -3.90
C SER A 56 16.12 9.40 -2.42
N GLY A 57 16.95 8.40 -2.15
CA GLY A 57 17.22 7.91 -0.79
C GLY A 57 16.15 6.95 -0.22
N VAL A 58 15.08 6.68 -0.96
CA VAL A 58 14.00 5.79 -0.53
C VAL A 58 14.07 4.46 -1.28
N LYS A 59 14.01 3.34 -0.55
CA LYS A 59 14.03 2.01 -1.17
C LYS A 59 12.67 1.64 -1.73
N LEU A 60 12.63 0.89 -2.83
CA LEU A 60 11.39 0.36 -3.40
C LEU A 60 11.29 -1.15 -3.22
N SER A 61 10.10 -1.63 -2.87
CA SER A 61 9.72 -3.04 -2.96
C SER A 61 8.44 -3.15 -3.78
N ILE A 62 8.45 -3.96 -4.82
CA ILE A 62 7.25 -4.32 -5.60
C ILE A 62 7.06 -5.82 -5.41
N LEU A 63 5.97 -6.21 -4.77
CA LEU A 63 5.73 -7.58 -4.32
C LEU A 63 4.34 -8.05 -4.74
N THR A 64 4.21 -9.37 -4.87
CA THR A 64 2.89 -10.00 -4.89
C THR A 64 2.29 -9.98 -3.48
N THR A 65 0.98 -10.16 -3.35
CA THR A 65 0.32 -10.25 -2.03
C THR A 65 0.96 -11.35 -1.18
N GLN A 66 1.15 -12.53 -1.76
CA GLN A 66 1.80 -13.67 -1.08
C GLN A 66 3.26 -13.38 -0.73
N GLY A 67 4.01 -12.73 -1.63
CA GLY A 67 5.39 -12.33 -1.38
C GLY A 67 5.51 -11.30 -0.25
N ALA A 68 4.56 -10.38 -0.16
CA ALA A 68 4.48 -9.41 0.93
C ALA A 68 4.21 -10.11 2.27
N ILE A 69 3.17 -10.96 2.36
CA ILE A 69 2.86 -11.74 3.58
C ILE A 69 4.11 -12.48 4.06
N LYS A 70 4.73 -13.28 3.18
CA LYS A 70 5.92 -14.06 3.52
C LYS A 70 7.06 -13.18 4.04
N ASN A 71 7.37 -12.07 3.36
CA ASN A 71 8.50 -11.22 3.73
C ASN A 71 8.25 -10.43 5.01
N ILE A 72 7.01 -10.00 5.25
CA ILE A 72 6.62 -9.25 6.45
C ILE A 72 6.65 -10.19 7.66
N LEU A 73 6.09 -11.40 7.56
CA LEU A 73 6.11 -12.41 8.62
C LEU A 73 7.52 -12.96 8.90
N ALA A 74 8.39 -12.96 7.89
CA ALA A 74 9.81 -13.28 8.05
C ALA A 74 10.64 -12.09 8.59
N GLU A 75 10.00 -11.05 9.13
CA GLU A 75 10.62 -9.91 9.81
C GLU A 75 11.67 -9.13 8.98
N LYS A 76 11.63 -9.24 7.65
CA LYS A 76 12.63 -8.62 6.75
C LYS A 76 12.66 -7.09 6.79
N TYR A 77 11.64 -6.47 7.38
CA TYR A 77 11.46 -5.02 7.43
C TYR A 77 11.59 -4.44 8.83
N VAL A 78 11.99 -5.24 9.83
CA VAL A 78 12.30 -4.74 11.16
C VAL A 78 13.39 -3.67 11.07
N GLY A 79 13.18 -2.56 11.80
CA GLY A 79 14.07 -1.39 11.77
C GLY A 79 13.90 -0.48 10.54
N GLN A 80 13.01 -0.81 9.61
CA GLN A 80 12.67 0.06 8.47
C GLN A 80 11.36 0.81 8.72
N LYS A 81 11.15 1.91 7.98
CA LYS A 81 9.92 2.70 7.99
C LYS A 81 9.24 2.50 6.63
N VAL A 82 8.36 1.52 6.56
CA VAL A 82 7.68 1.07 5.35
C VAL A 82 6.38 1.85 5.16
N PHE A 83 6.27 2.47 3.99
CA PHE A 83 5.04 3.03 3.45
C PHE A 83 4.42 2.05 2.46
N LEU A 84 3.34 1.38 2.86
CA LEU A 84 2.63 0.41 2.04
C LEU A 84 1.59 1.12 1.15
N ILE A 85 1.64 0.87 -0.16
CA ILE A 85 0.68 1.39 -1.13
C ILE A 85 0.05 0.23 -1.91
N VAL A 86 -1.27 0.21 -2.02
CA VAL A 86 -2.02 -0.79 -2.78
C VAL A 86 -3.04 -0.12 -3.71
N LYS A 87 -3.35 -0.75 -4.86
CA LYS A 87 -4.38 -0.23 -5.76
C LYS A 87 -5.80 -0.45 -5.22
N ASN A 88 -6.03 -1.52 -4.45
CA ASN A 88 -7.36 -1.92 -4.03
C ASN A 88 -7.39 -2.40 -2.55
N PRO A 89 -8.55 -2.27 -1.86
CA PRO A 89 -8.70 -2.72 -0.47
C PRO A 89 -8.67 -4.25 -0.31
N ARG A 90 -8.95 -5.01 -1.38
CA ARG A 90 -8.95 -6.48 -1.34
C ARG A 90 -7.56 -7.02 -0.98
N VAL A 91 -6.50 -6.40 -1.49
CA VAL A 91 -5.11 -6.74 -1.12
C VAL A 91 -4.90 -6.58 0.40
N LEU A 92 -5.44 -5.51 1.01
CA LEU A 92 -5.29 -5.32 2.46
C LEU A 92 -6.01 -6.42 3.25
N LYS A 93 -7.21 -6.83 2.79
CA LYS A 93 -7.92 -7.96 3.40
C LYS A 93 -7.08 -9.24 3.32
N GLU A 94 -6.51 -9.54 2.15
CA GLU A 94 -5.66 -10.71 1.97
C GLU A 94 -4.39 -10.67 2.83
N LEU A 95 -3.80 -9.48 3.05
CA LEU A 95 -2.67 -9.30 3.98
C LEU A 95 -3.08 -9.60 5.43
N VAL A 96 -4.23 -9.07 5.88
CA VAL A 96 -4.75 -9.29 7.24
C VAL A 96 -5.14 -10.76 7.46
N ASP A 97 -5.85 -11.36 6.50
CA ASP A 97 -6.21 -12.78 6.52
C ASP A 97 -4.94 -13.66 6.54
N GLY A 98 -3.85 -13.18 5.94
CA GLY A 98 -2.52 -13.79 5.97
C GLY A 98 -1.72 -13.54 7.25
N GLY A 99 -2.28 -12.89 8.28
CA GLY A 99 -1.63 -12.66 9.58
C GLY A 99 -0.78 -11.37 9.65
N VAL A 100 -0.85 -10.49 8.66
CA VAL A 100 -0.14 -9.20 8.70
C VAL A 100 -0.93 -8.17 9.50
N THR A 101 -0.33 -7.67 10.57
CA THR A 101 -0.87 -6.51 11.31
C THR A 101 -0.65 -5.22 10.52
N LEU A 102 -1.73 -4.49 10.23
CA LEU A 102 -1.68 -3.19 9.55
C LEU A 102 -2.05 -2.05 10.52
N PRO A 103 -1.39 -0.89 10.44
CA PRO A 103 -1.82 0.31 11.16
C PRO A 103 -3.06 0.93 10.49
N GLN A 104 -3.41 2.15 10.89
CA GLN A 104 -4.48 2.92 10.26
C GLN A 104 -4.29 3.04 8.75
N ILE A 105 -5.39 2.81 8.01
CA ILE A 105 -5.42 2.85 6.54
C ILE A 105 -5.83 4.24 6.07
N ASN A 106 -5.02 4.84 5.20
CA ASN A 106 -5.33 6.06 4.49
C ASN A 106 -5.95 5.74 3.12
N VAL A 107 -7.10 6.34 2.82
CA VAL A 107 -7.78 6.14 1.53
C VAL A 107 -7.51 7.33 0.62
N GLY A 108 -6.84 7.06 -0.50
CA GLY A 108 -6.50 8.03 -1.53
C GLY A 108 -7.46 7.97 -2.71
N ASN A 109 -6.88 7.83 -3.91
CA ASN A 109 -7.66 7.68 -5.13
C ASN A 109 -8.17 6.23 -5.29
N MET A 110 -9.48 6.07 -5.37
CA MET A 110 -10.15 4.84 -5.78
C MET A 110 -11.23 5.17 -6.80
N SER A 111 -11.21 4.51 -7.95
CA SER A 111 -12.20 4.66 -9.00
C SER A 111 -13.54 4.07 -8.58
N THR A 112 -14.63 4.71 -9.03
CA THR A 112 -15.99 4.27 -8.74
C THR A 112 -16.38 3.15 -9.70
N LYS A 113 -16.70 1.97 -9.16
CA LYS A 113 -17.41 0.90 -9.90
C LYS A 113 -18.92 1.10 -9.77
N LYS A 114 -19.71 0.50 -10.67
CA LYS A 114 -21.18 0.67 -10.81
C LYS A 114 -21.99 0.55 -9.51
N ASP A 115 -21.46 -0.10 -8.47
CA ASP A 115 -22.12 -0.32 -7.17
C ASP A 115 -21.53 0.50 -6.00
N SER A 116 -20.78 1.59 -6.27
CA SER A 116 -20.10 2.37 -5.23
C SER A 116 -20.98 3.48 -4.62
N LYS A 117 -21.08 3.52 -3.27
CA LYS A 117 -21.77 4.59 -2.54
C LYS A 117 -20.83 5.69 -2.07
N GLN A 118 -21.35 6.92 -2.05
CA GLN A 118 -20.62 8.13 -1.65
C GLN A 118 -20.55 8.32 -0.14
N ILE A 119 -19.39 8.10 0.47
CA ILE A 119 -19.12 8.56 1.84
C ILE A 119 -18.25 9.82 1.79
N LYS A 120 -18.94 10.98 1.73
CA LYS A 120 -18.43 12.37 1.80
C LYS A 120 -17.34 12.76 0.77
N LYS A 121 -17.24 14.07 0.54
CA LYS A 121 -16.41 14.68 -0.52
C LYS A 121 -14.94 14.71 -0.08
N ILE A 122 -14.29 13.54 -0.16
CA ILE A 122 -12.88 13.21 -0.48
C ILE A 122 -12.79 11.69 -0.22
N GLY A 123 -12.82 10.90 -1.31
CA GLY A 123 -12.58 9.44 -1.32
C GLY A 123 -13.73 8.56 -0.79
N LYS A 124 -14.43 7.86 -1.68
CA LYS A 124 -15.52 6.93 -1.34
C LYS A 124 -14.99 5.53 -1.02
N CYS A 125 -15.29 4.96 0.14
CA CYS A 125 -15.10 3.54 0.50
C CYS A 125 -16.48 2.86 0.70
N HIS A 126 -16.63 1.56 0.44
CA HIS A 126 -17.91 0.83 0.64
C HIS A 126 -17.79 -0.20 1.75
N GLU A 127 -18.77 -0.20 2.66
CA GLU A 127 -18.98 -1.27 3.66
C GLU A 127 -19.87 -2.37 3.08
N ARG A 128 -19.25 -3.48 2.64
CA ARG A 128 -19.85 -4.82 2.72
C ARG A 128 -18.70 -5.77 3.02
N GLY A 129 -18.61 -6.14 4.30
CA GLY A 129 -17.50 -6.90 4.87
C GLY A 129 -17.30 -6.65 6.38
N PHE A 130 -18.00 -5.68 6.99
CA PHE A 130 -18.04 -5.51 8.44
C PHE A 130 -19.03 -6.49 9.08
N GLY A 131 -18.68 -7.77 9.07
CA GLY A 131 -19.11 -8.69 10.11
C GLY A 131 -18.10 -8.61 11.24
N LYS A 132 -18.38 -7.80 12.26
CA LYS A 132 -17.63 -7.68 13.54
C LYS A 132 -16.11 -7.49 13.39
N PHE A 133 -15.68 -6.24 13.38
CA PHE A 133 -14.41 -5.83 13.98
C PHE A 133 -14.71 -5.26 15.37
#